data_AF-A0A554UNC2-F1
#
_entry.id   AF-A0A554UNC2-F1
#
_cell.length_a   1.000
_cell.length_b   1.000
_cell.length_c   1.000
_cell.angle_alpha   90.00
_cell.angle_beta   90.00
_cell.angle_gamma   90.00
#
_symmetry.space_group_name_H-M   'P 1'
#
loop_
_entity.id
_entity.type
_entity.pdbx_description
1 polymer ?
#
loop_
_entity_poly.entity_id
_entity_poly.type
_entity_poly.pdbx_seq_one_letter_code
_entity_poly.pdbx_strand_id
1 'polypeptide(L)' 'KHKDTSINSRQRLMLNKLLDGFDGKLKSSKWAKITKCSADTALRDIKDLMEKGILKQEESGGRSTNYELIEL' A
#
# COMPACT_ATOMS: atom_id res chain seq x y z
N LYS A 1 11.08 15.42 -10.71
CA LYS A 1 9.62 15.71 -10.78
C LYS A 1 8.88 14.71 -9.88
N HIS A 2 8.77 14.96 -8.57
CA HIS A 2 7.93 14.16 -7.63
C HIS A 2 7.33 15.03 -6.51
N LYS A 3 7.40 16.37 -6.63
CA LYS A 3 7.04 17.30 -5.55
C LYS A 3 5.53 17.42 -5.29
N ASP A 4 4.70 16.97 -6.24
CA ASP A 4 3.24 17.13 -6.20
C ASP A 4 2.45 15.82 -6.01
N THR A 5 3.12 14.68 -5.79
CA THR A 5 2.41 13.45 -5.45
C THR A 5 1.86 13.60 -4.04
N SER A 6 0.61 14.06 -3.94
CA SER A 6 -0.08 14.21 -2.66
C SER A 6 -0.28 12.85 -2.01
N ILE A 7 0.59 12.51 -1.06
CA ILE A 7 0.53 11.29 -0.27
C ILE A 7 -0.03 11.66 1.10
N ASN A 8 -1.10 10.99 1.51
CA ASN A 8 -1.71 11.24 2.82
C ASN A 8 -0.88 10.63 3.97
N SER A 9 -1.20 10.98 5.21
CA SER A 9 -0.44 10.53 6.39
C SER A 9 -0.44 9.00 6.57
N ARG A 10 -1.55 8.32 6.25
CA ARG A 10 -1.66 6.85 6.34
C ARG A 10 -0.81 6.17 5.28
N GLN A 11 -0.83 6.68 4.05
CA GLN A 11 0.00 6.21 2.96
C GLN A 11 1.49 6.41 3.26
N ARG A 12 1.89 7.60 3.71
CA ARG A 12 3.29 7.86 4.10
C ARG A 12 3.76 6.90 5.19
N LEU A 13 2.93 6.67 6.22
CA LEU A 13 3.24 5.72 7.28
C LEU A 13 3.50 4.31 6.73
N MET A 14 2.62 3.83 5.85
CA MET A 14 2.74 2.48 5.29
C MET A 14 3.91 2.36 4.30
N LEU A 15 4.16 3.38 3.48
CA LEU A 15 5.31 3.41 2.58
C LEU A 15 6.63 3.36 3.35
N ASN A 16 6.78 4.15 4.41
CA ASN A 16 7.97 4.08 5.27
C ASN A 16 8.15 2.67 5.86
N LYS A 17 7.08 2.05 6.35
CA LYS A 17 7.14 0.67 6.86
C LYS A 17 7.54 -0.37 5.80
N LEU A 18 7.10 -0.20 4.57
CA LEU A 18 7.48 -1.07 3.45
C LEU A 18 8.97 -0.92 3.11
N LEU A 19 9.49 0.32 3.15
CA LEU A 19 10.89 0.63 2.92
C LEU A 19 11.82 0.18 4.06
N ASP A 20 11.35 0.25 5.32
CA ASP A 20 12.11 -0.15 6.51
C ASP A 20 12.24 -1.68 6.67
N GLY A 21 11.61 -2.46 5.79
CA GLY A 21 11.48 -3.91 5.90
C GLY A 21 10.15 -4.29 6.52
N PHE A 22 9.20 -4.68 5.67
CA PHE A 22 7.87 -5.12 6.08
C PHE A 22 7.78 -6.63 6.14
N ASP A 23 7.39 -7.16 7.30
CA ASP A 23 7.24 -8.60 7.48
C ASP A 23 5.90 -9.12 6.91
N GLY A 24 6.02 -10.05 5.98
CA GLY A 24 4.91 -10.71 5.29
C GLY A 24 4.32 -9.91 4.12
N LYS A 25 3.18 -10.40 3.59
CA LYS A 25 2.49 -9.79 2.44
C LYS A 25 1.58 -8.64 2.87
N LEU A 26 1.63 -7.53 2.14
CA LEU A 26 0.72 -6.42 2.38
C LEU A 26 -0.68 -6.73 1.86
N LYS A 27 -1.65 -6.73 2.76
CA LYS A 27 -3.09 -6.88 2.47
C LYS A 27 -3.84 -5.64 2.97
N SER A 28 -4.99 -5.33 2.37
CA SER A 28 -5.85 -4.21 2.81
C SER A 28 -6.25 -4.30 4.29
N SER A 29 -6.47 -5.51 4.81
CA SER A 29 -6.78 -5.73 6.23
C SER A 29 -5.59 -5.46 7.16
N LYS A 30 -4.36 -5.72 6.73
CA LYS A 30 -3.13 -5.42 7.49
C LYS A 30 -2.89 -3.91 7.51
N TRP A 31 -3.08 -3.24 6.37
CA TRP A 31 -3.06 -1.79 6.25
C TRP A 31 -4.05 -1.14 7.22
N ALA A 32 -5.33 -1.53 7.14
CA ALA A 32 -6.41 -1.03 8.00
C ALA A 32 -6.08 -1.13 9.49
N LYS A 33 -5.51 -2.26 9.94
CA LYS A 33 -5.08 -2.46 11.33
C LYS A 33 -3.96 -1.52 11.76
N ILE A 34 -2.97 -1.29 10.90
CA ILE A 34 -1.82 -0.43 11.21
C ILE A 34 -2.22 1.05 11.21
N THR A 35 -3.01 1.48 10.22
CA THR A 35 -3.42 2.87 10.05
C THR A 35 -4.68 3.24 10.82
N LYS A 36 -5.27 2.28 11.55
CA LYS A 36 -6.51 2.43 12.34
C LYS A 36 -7.68 3.01 11.51
N CYS A 37 -7.87 2.49 10.30
CA CYS A 37 -8.99 2.86 9.42
C CYS A 37 -9.81 1.64 9.01
N SER A 38 -10.92 1.85 8.29
CA SER A 38 -11.70 0.75 7.73
C SER A 38 -10.95 0.05 6.59
N ALA A 39 -11.36 -1.18 6.27
CA ALA A 39 -10.83 -1.92 5.13
C ALA A 39 -11.09 -1.17 3.80
N ASP A 40 -12.25 -0.51 3.66
CA ASP A 40 -12.58 0.29 2.47
C ASP A 40 -11.67 1.50 2.31
N THR A 41 -11.38 2.22 3.41
CA THR A 41 -10.43 3.34 3.38
C THR A 41 -9.03 2.86 3.06
N ALA A 42 -8.59 1.75 3.65
CA ALA A 42 -7.30 1.14 3.34
C ALA A 42 -7.19 0.74 1.86
N LEU A 43 -8.25 0.15 1.30
CA LEU A 43 -8.28 -0.23 -0.11
C LEU A 43 -8.21 0.99 -1.03
N ARG A 44 -8.89 2.10 -0.69
CA ARG A 44 -8.77 3.37 -1.43
C ARG A 44 -7.35 3.94 -1.36
N ASP A 45 -6.73 3.94 -0.17
CA ASP A 45 -5.35 4.39 -0.01
C ASP A 45 -4.38 3.57 -0.89
N ILE A 46 -4.57 2.24 -0.93
CA ILE A 46 -3.76 1.33 -1.76
C ILE A 46 -3.99 1.58 -3.25
N LYS A 47 -5.25 1.70 -3.69
CA LYS A 47 -5.60 1.97 -5.10
C LYS A 47 -5.00 3.28 -5.59
N ASP A 48 -5.10 4.34 -4.80
CA ASP A 48 -4.49 5.63 -5.13
C ASP A 48 -2.95 5.52 -5.26
N LEU A 49 -2.29 4.70 -4.44
CA LEU A 49 -0.86 4.42 -4.60
C LEU A 49 -0.53 3.54 -5.81
N MET A 50 -1.44 2.66 -6.23
CA MET A 50 -1.29 1.91 -7.48
C MET A 50 -1.44 2.80 -8.71
N GLU A 51 -2.43 3.69 -8.72
CA GLU A 51 -2.63 4.70 -9.78
C GLU A 51 -1.44 5.64 -9.90
N LYS A 52 -0.76 5.93 -8.78
CA LYS A 52 0.49 6.70 -8.73
C LYS A 52 1.73 5.91 -9.16
N GLY A 53 1.60 4.62 -9.47
CA GLY A 53 2.73 3.75 -9.84
C GLY A 53 3.72 3.52 -8.69
N ILE A 54 3.25 3.55 -7.44
CA ILE A 54 4.08 3.29 -6.25
C ILE A 54 3.89 1.87 -5.75
N LEU A 55 2.65 1.37 -5.79
CA LEU A 55 2.32 -0.02 -5.46
C LEU A 55 1.85 -0.76 -6.71
N LYS A 56 2.01 -2.07 -6.71
CA LYS A 56 1.34 -2.97 -7.64
C LYS A 56 0.68 -4.11 -6.89
N GLN A 57 -0.35 -4.70 -7.50
CA GLN A 57 -0.90 -5.96 -7.03
C GLN A 57 0.10 -7.08 -7.36
N GLU A 58 0.38 -7.95 -6.40
CA GLU A 58 1.21 -9.13 -6.64
C GLU A 58 0.48 -10.10 -7.58
N GLU A 59 1.19 -10.61 -8.58
CA GLU A 59 0.71 -11.66 -9.48
C GLU A 59 0.77 -13.04 -8.81
N SER A 60 0.04 -13.22 -7.71
CA SER A 60 -0.11 -14.51 -7.06
C SER A 60 -1.46 -15.13 -7.50
N GLY A 61 -1.42 -16.26 -8.21
CA GLY A 61 -2.60 -16.97 -8.75
C GLY A 61 -3.57 -17.57 -7.71
N GLY A 62 -3.53 -17.11 -6.46
CA GLY A 62 -4.43 -17.54 -5.39
C GLY A 62 -5.60 -16.59 -5.15
N ARG A 63 -6.53 -16.97 -4.26
CA ARG A 63 -7.69 -16.14 -3.85
C ARG A 63 -7.31 -14.92 -3.00
N SER A 64 -6.03 -14.74 -2.67
CA SER A 64 -5.56 -13.67 -1.78
C SER A 64 -4.93 -12.55 -2.58
N THR A 65 -5.52 -11.36 -2.52
CA THR A 65 -4.93 -10.14 -3.08
C THR A 65 -3.85 -9.59 -2.13
N ASN A 66 -2.62 -9.51 -2.62
CA ASN A 66 -1.50 -8.87 -1.95
C ASN A 66 -1.00 -7.68 -2.77
N TYR A 67 -0.28 -6.78 -2.13
CA TYR A 67 0.30 -5.59 -2.75
C TYR A 67 1.79 -5.51 -2.41
N GLU A 68 2.58 -4.91 -3.29
CA GLU A 68 4.01 -4.70 -3.08
C GLU A 68 4.48 -3.39 -3.72
N LEU A 69 5.64 -2.89 -3.28
CA LEU A 69 6.28 -1.74 -3.90
C LEU A 69 6.67 -2.10 -5.34
N ILE A 70 6.51 -1.15 -6.26
CA ILE A 70 7.12 -1.28 -7.58
C ILE A 70 8.62 -1.07 -7.39
N GLU A 71 9.42 -2.12 -7.61
CA GLU A 71 10.87 -1.97 -7.75
C GLU A 71 11.16 -1.21 -9.05
N LEU A 72 11.98 -0.15 -8.94
CA LEU A 72 12.47 0.65 -10.07
C LEU A 72 13.62 -0.05 -10.80
#